data_AF-A0A9Q1FMC5-F1
#
_entry.id   AF-A0A9Q1FMC5-F1
#
_cell.length_a   1.000
_cell.length_b   1.000
_cell.length_c   1.000
_cell.angle_alpha   90.00
_cell.angle_beta   90.00
_cell.angle_gamma   90.00
#
_symmetry.space_group_name_H-M   'P 1'
#
loop_
_entity.id
_entity.type
_entity.pdbx_description
1 polymer ?
#
loop_
_entity_poly.entity_id
_entity_poly.type
_entity_poly.pdbx_seq_one_letter_code
_entity_poly.pdbx_strand_id
1 'polypeptide(L)'
;MYELHQTRDSIHRKACQHKVSSAIDTMIVDAFIKADGALKISDSLLDVTEHTKLTDGIYQKILHFDVKEDEENLREAQKILQRIESRDLYKCVCEIYFTVEKDKPITLVNQECEQDCV
;
A
#
# COMPACT_ATOMS: atom_id res chain seq x y z
N MET A 1 25.77 15.24 14.48
CA MET A 1 24.41 14.89 14.96
C MET A 1 23.28 15.59 14.19
N TYR A 2 23.43 16.84 13.72
CA TYR A 2 22.35 17.53 12.99
C TYR A 2 22.06 16.95 11.59
N GLU A 3 23.11 16.65 10.82
CA GLU A 3 22.98 16.18 9.43
C GLU A 3 22.27 14.82 9.29
N LEU A 4 22.46 13.92 10.24
CA LEU A 4 21.79 12.62 10.29
C LEU A 4 20.26 12.77 10.38
N HIS A 5 19.80 13.64 11.29
CA HIS A 5 18.37 13.91 11.47
C HIS A 5 17.78 14.60 10.24
N GLN A 6 18.50 15.59 9.69
CA GLN A 6 18.08 16.26 8.46
C GLN A 6 17.95 15.29 7.28
N THR A 7 18.89 14.35 7.15
CA THR A 7 18.89 13.33 6.09
C THR A 7 17.71 12.37 6.26
N ARG A 8 17.50 11.84 7.47
CA ARG A 8 16.34 10.98 7.80
C ARG A 8 15.03 11.69 7.45
N ASP A 9 14.88 12.92 7.91
CA ASP A 9 13.68 13.74 7.70
C ASP A 9 13.43 14.02 6.21
N SER A 10 14.50 14.24 5.44
CA SER A 10 14.41 14.40 3.99
C SER A 10 13.96 13.13 3.29
N ILE A 11 14.54 11.97 3.63
CA ILE A 11 14.15 10.67 3.03
C ILE A 11 12.71 10.33 3.39
N HIS A 12 12.33 10.51 4.65
CA HIS A 12 10.99 10.21 5.14
C HIS A 12 9.92 11.02 4.40
N ARG A 13 10.10 12.34 4.30
CA ARG A 13 9.11 13.22 3.63
C ARG A 13 9.09 13.07 2.11
N LYS A 14 10.24 12.82 1.48
CA LYS A 14 10.34 12.81 0.01
C LYS A 14 10.12 11.44 -0.61
N ALA A 15 10.57 10.38 0.05
CA ALA A 15 10.58 9.02 -0.51
C ALA A 15 9.62 8.09 0.25
N CYS A 16 9.81 7.90 1.56
CA CYS A 16 9.02 6.91 2.30
C CYS A 16 7.52 7.26 2.38
N GLN A 17 7.18 8.54 2.53
CA GLN A 17 5.80 9.04 2.58
C GLN A 17 5.34 9.66 1.27
N HIS A 18 5.96 9.29 0.14
CA HIS A 18 5.54 9.80 -1.14
C HIS A 18 4.10 9.37 -1.45
N LYS A 19 3.22 10.32 -1.82
CA LYS A 19 1.77 10.06 -2.01
C LYS A 19 1.50 8.91 -3.00
N VAL A 20 2.27 8.85 -4.08
CA VAL A 20 2.16 7.78 -5.08
C VAL A 20 2.64 6.43 -4.53
N SER A 21 3.65 6.40 -3.65
CA SER A 21 4.07 5.16 -2.99
C SER A 21 2.95 4.65 -2.11
N SER A 22 2.38 5.53 -1.28
CA SER A 22 1.26 5.19 -0.41
C SER A 22 0.04 4.67 -1.19
N ALA A 23 -0.25 5.23 -2.38
CA ALA A 23 -1.32 4.74 -3.24
C ALA A 23 -1.04 3.33 -3.75
N ILE A 24 0.18 3.06 -4.23
CA ILE A 24 0.60 1.72 -4.69
C ILE A 24 0.56 0.73 -3.52
N ASP A 25 1.10 1.09 -2.36
CA ASP A 25 1.12 0.24 -1.16
C ASP A 25 -0.30 -0.16 -0.76
N THR A 26 -1.24 0.79 -0.79
CA THR A 26 -2.66 0.53 -0.51
C THR A 26 -3.27 -0.44 -1.53
N MET A 27 -2.99 -0.26 -2.83
CA MET A 27 -3.47 -1.17 -3.87
C MET A 27 -2.89 -2.58 -3.73
N ILE A 28 -1.61 -2.72 -3.36
CA ILE A 28 -0.98 -4.01 -3.12
C ILE A 28 -1.62 -4.71 -1.93
N VAL A 29 -1.84 -3.99 -0.82
CA VAL A 29 -2.52 -4.52 0.37
C VAL A 29 -3.93 -5.00 0.02
N ASP A 30 -4.71 -4.21 -0.72
CA ASP A 30 -6.06 -4.60 -1.18
C ASP A 30 -6.01 -5.89 -2.01
N ALA A 31 -5.06 -5.99 -2.93
CA ALA A 31 -4.90 -7.19 -3.76
C ALA A 31 -4.53 -8.42 -2.91
N PHE A 32 -3.65 -8.27 -1.92
CA PHE A 32 -3.24 -9.38 -1.07
C PHE A 32 -4.35 -9.83 -0.13
N ILE A 33 -5.15 -8.92 0.43
CA ILE A 33 -6.32 -9.26 1.24
C ILE A 33 -7.30 -10.11 0.43
N LYS A 34 -7.54 -9.74 -0.83
CA LYS A 34 -8.44 -10.50 -1.72
C LYS A 34 -7.86 -11.86 -2.12
N ALA A 35 -6.54 -11.94 -2.32
CA ALA A 35 -5.85 -13.19 -2.65
C ALA A 35 -5.65 -14.13 -1.44
N ASP A 36 -5.78 -13.61 -0.21
CA ASP A 36 -5.48 -14.36 1.01
C ASP A 36 -6.31 -15.63 1.16
N GLY A 37 -7.58 -15.61 0.73
CA GLY A 37 -8.44 -16.80 0.81
C GLY A 37 -7.92 -17.99 -0.01
N ALA A 38 -7.23 -17.74 -1.13
CA ALA A 38 -6.71 -18.77 -2.02
C ALA A 38 -5.24 -19.13 -1.69
N LEU A 39 -4.42 -18.13 -1.40
CA LEU A 39 -2.98 -18.30 -1.17
C LEU A 39 -2.58 -18.44 0.30
N LYS A 40 -3.51 -18.19 1.23
CA LYS A 40 -3.31 -18.29 2.68
C LYS A 40 -2.04 -17.59 3.14
N ILE A 41 -1.91 -16.34 2.70
CA ILE A 41 -0.72 -15.51 2.94
C ILE A 41 -0.61 -15.22 4.44
N SER A 42 -1.73 -14.94 5.10
CA SER A 42 -1.82 -14.70 6.55
C SER A 42 -1.40 -15.92 7.38
N ASP A 43 -1.76 -17.14 6.97
CA ASP A 43 -1.39 -18.38 7.66
C ASP A 43 0.13 -18.60 7.69
N SER A 44 0.85 -18.10 6.67
CA SER A 44 2.32 -18.22 6.61
C SER A 44 3.05 -17.54 7.77
N LEU A 45 2.39 -16.64 8.52
CA LEU A 45 2.94 -16.02 9.72
C LEU A 45 3.06 -17.01 10.89
N LEU A 46 2.30 -18.10 10.88
CA LEU A 46 2.29 -19.11 11.95
C LEU A 46 3.41 -20.15 11.80
N ASP A 47 3.92 -20.36 10.58
CA ASP A 47 5.03 -21.28 10.30
C ASP A 47 6.26 -20.53 9.78
N VAL A 48 7.38 -20.66 10.50
CA VAL A 48 8.66 -20.04 10.14
C VAL A 48 9.15 -20.52 8.77
N THR A 49 8.85 -21.78 8.40
CA THR A 49 9.31 -22.37 7.14
C THR A 49 8.58 -21.78 5.94
N GLU A 50 7.27 -21.57 6.05
CA GLU A 50 6.46 -20.88 5.06
C GLU A 50 6.75 -19.37 5.00
N HIS A 51 6.89 -18.72 6.16
CA HIS A 51 7.25 -17.30 6.22
C HIS A 51 8.56 -17.00 5.49
N THR A 52 9.56 -17.86 5.61
CA THR A 52 10.86 -17.68 4.93
C THR A 52 10.74 -17.73 3.40
N LYS A 53 9.70 -18.38 2.86
CA LYS A 53 9.43 -18.44 1.41
C LYS A 53 8.63 -17.23 0.91
N LEU A 54 8.07 -16.43 1.82
CA LEU A 54 7.32 -15.23 1.49
C LEU A 54 8.31 -14.17 1.00
N THR A 55 8.22 -13.86 -0.29
CA THR A 55 9.07 -12.91 -0.99
C THR A 55 8.19 -12.10 -1.95
N ASP A 56 8.71 -11.01 -2.50
CA ASP A 56 8.00 -10.20 -3.50
C ASP A 56 7.55 -11.00 -4.74
N GLY A 57 8.07 -12.22 -4.93
CA GLY A 57 7.58 -13.17 -5.93
C GLY A 57 6.10 -13.53 -5.77
N ILE A 58 5.47 -13.31 -4.61
CA ILE A 58 4.01 -13.47 -4.45
C ILE A 58 3.21 -12.55 -5.37
N TYR A 59 3.75 -11.37 -5.70
CA TYR A 59 3.13 -10.46 -6.65
C TYR A 59 2.93 -11.13 -8.00
N GLN A 60 4.02 -11.74 -8.52
CA GLN A 60 4.00 -12.48 -9.78
C GLN A 60 3.15 -13.74 -9.70
N LYS A 61 3.15 -14.43 -8.55
CA LYS A 61 2.29 -15.59 -8.33
C LYS A 61 0.82 -15.21 -8.45
N ILE A 62 0.37 -14.12 -7.82
CA ILE A 62 -1.03 -13.67 -7.91
C ILE A 62 -1.37 -13.29 -9.34
N LEU A 63 -0.48 -12.56 -10.03
CA LEU A 63 -0.70 -12.08 -11.39
C LEU A 63 -0.88 -13.22 -12.42
N HIS A 64 -0.14 -14.31 -12.27
CA HIS A 64 -0.13 -15.45 -13.19
C HIS A 64 -0.85 -16.69 -12.66
N PHE A 65 -1.52 -16.60 -11.51
CA PHE A 65 -2.25 -17.74 -10.96
C PHE A 65 -3.43 -18.12 -11.86
N ASP A 66 -3.59 -19.42 -12.12
CA ASP A 66 -4.73 -19.94 -12.87
C ASP A 66 -6.02 -19.80 -12.06
N VAL A 67 -6.82 -18.80 -12.38
CA VAL A 67 -8.12 -18.55 -11.75
C VAL A 67 -9.08 -19.66 -12.14
N LYS A 68 -9.52 -20.45 -11.16
CA LYS A 68 -10.68 -21.33 -11.33
C LYS A 68 -11.95 -20.47 -11.29
N GLU A 69 -12.99 -20.85 -12.03
CA GLU A 69 -14.22 -20.04 -12.16
C GLU A 69 -14.90 -19.70 -10.82
N ASP A 70 -14.63 -20.45 -9.75
CA ASP A 70 -15.21 -20.24 -8.43
C ASP A 70 -14.50 -19.15 -7.57
N GLU A 71 -13.38 -18.58 -8.01
CA GLU A 71 -12.58 -17.63 -7.21
C GLU A 71 -12.63 -16.18 -7.72
N GLU A 72 -13.80 -15.53 -7.62
CA GLU A 72 -13.95 -14.12 -8.03
C GLU A 72 -13.01 -13.17 -7.25
N ASN A 73 -12.73 -13.45 -5.97
CA ASN A 73 -11.81 -12.64 -5.16
C ASN A 73 -10.39 -12.60 -5.75
N LEU A 74 -9.90 -13.73 -6.28
CA LEU A 74 -8.58 -13.81 -6.88
C LEU A 74 -8.54 -13.04 -8.21
N ARG A 75 -9.61 -13.11 -9.00
CA ARG A 75 -9.77 -12.32 -10.22
C ARG A 75 -9.78 -10.82 -9.93
N GLU A 76 -10.42 -10.40 -8.84
CA GLU A 76 -10.37 -9.01 -8.39
C GLU A 76 -8.96 -8.58 -7.96
N ALA A 77 -8.23 -9.45 -7.25
CA ALA A 77 -6.83 -9.19 -6.89
C ALA A 77 -5.96 -8.99 -8.15
N GLN A 78 -6.10 -9.86 -9.15
CA GLN A 78 -5.39 -9.74 -10.43
C GLN A 78 -5.72 -8.43 -11.16
N LYS A 79 -7.00 -8.03 -11.21
CA LYS A 79 -7.41 -6.75 -11.81
C LYS A 79 -6.73 -5.57 -11.12
N ILE A 80 -6.62 -5.57 -9.79
CA ILE A 80 -5.93 -4.50 -9.05
C ILE A 80 -4.44 -4.45 -9.42
N LEU A 81 -3.77 -5.60 -9.48
CA LEU A 81 -2.35 -5.65 -9.87
C LEU A 81 -2.13 -5.23 -11.33
N GLN A 82 -3.02 -5.62 -12.25
CA GLN A 82 -2.97 -5.17 -13.65
C GLN A 82 -3.13 -3.65 -13.77
N ARG A 83 -3.97 -3.04 -12.93
CA ARG A 83 -4.10 -1.58 -12.87
C ARG A 83 -2.79 -0.92 -12.47
N ILE A 84 -2.06 -1.48 -11.51
CA ILE A 84 -0.72 -1.01 -11.11
C ILE A 84 0.25 -1.06 -12.30
N GLU A 85 0.29 -2.16 -13.06
CA GLU A 85 1.13 -2.31 -14.27
C GLU A 85 0.78 -1.28 -15.34
N SER A 86 -0.51 -1.02 -15.56
CA SER A 86 -0.99 0.00 -16.50
C SER A 86 -0.86 1.44 -15.98
N ARG A 87 -0.35 1.63 -14.76
CA ARG A 87 -0.23 2.91 -14.05
C ARG A 87 -1.57 3.62 -13.77
N ASP A 88 -2.68 2.88 -13.73
CA ASP A 88 -3.99 3.36 -13.27
C ASP A 88 -4.09 3.23 -11.74
N LEU A 89 -3.53 4.21 -11.04
CA LEU A 89 -3.40 4.20 -9.58
C LEU A 89 -4.59 4.86 -8.88
N TYR A 90 -4.77 4.57 -7.59
CA TYR A 90 -5.73 5.30 -6.76
C TYR A 90 -5.37 6.79 -6.70
N LYS A 91 -6.38 7.65 -6.89
CA LYS A 91 -6.22 9.11 -6.82
C LYS A 91 -6.18 9.57 -5.36
N CYS A 92 -5.21 10.42 -5.02
CA CYS A 92 -5.17 11.08 -3.73
C CYS A 92 -6.18 12.23 -3.74
N VAL A 93 -7.21 12.17 -2.89
CA VAL A 93 -8.26 13.20 -2.87
C VAL A 93 -7.83 14.41 -2.03
N CYS A 94 -7.24 14.16 -0.86
CA CYS A 94 -6.77 15.22 0.01
C CYS A 94 -5.67 14.71 0.94
N GLU A 95 -4.83 15.64 1.38
CA GLU A 95 -3.89 15.45 2.47
C GLU A 95 -4.18 16.48 3.55
N ILE A 96 -4.23 16.02 4.80
CA ILE A 96 -4.59 16.84 5.95
C ILE A 96 -3.47 16.76 6.98
N TYR A 97 -2.99 17.93 7.40
CA TYR A 97 -1.96 18.04 8.42
C TYR A 97 -2.56 18.38 9.77
N PHE A 98 -2.16 17.62 10.79
CA PHE A 98 -2.56 17.82 12.17
C PHE A 98 -1.36 18.24 13.01
N THR A 99 -1.50 19.29 13.81
CA THR A 99 -0.53 19.59 14.88
C THR A 99 -0.97 18.91 16.16
N VAL A 100 -0.11 18.05 16.69
CA VAL A 100 -0.27 17.47 18.02
C VAL A 100 0.56 18.32 18.98
N GLU A 101 -0.07 19.33 19.58
CA GLU A 101 0.52 20.00 20.74
C GLU A 101 0.27 19.12 21.98
N LYS A 102 1.31 18.95 22.83
CA LYS A 102 1.14 18.24 24.11
C LYS A 102 0.02 18.94 24.90
N ASP A 103 -0.94 18.16 25.38
CA ASP A 103 -2.09 18.60 26.21
C ASP A 103 -3.17 19.44 25.51
N LYS A 104 -3.18 19.56 24.17
CA LYS A 104 -4.27 20.21 23.43
C LYS A 104 -4.94 19.28 22.44
N PRO A 105 -6.25 19.48 22.16
CA PRO A 105 -6.96 18.71 21.16
C PRO A 105 -6.36 18.93 19.77
N ILE A 106 -6.40 17.86 18.97
CA ILE A 106 -5.92 17.82 17.60
C ILE A 106 -6.58 18.97 16.80
N THR A 107 -5.76 19.83 16.20
CA THR A 107 -6.22 20.98 15.40
C THR A 107 -5.81 20.79 13.94
N LEU A 108 -6.76 21.04 13.03
CA LEU A 108 -6.57 20.97 11.58
C LEU A 108 -5.77 22.20 11.13
N VAL A 109 -4.62 21.98 10.49
CA VAL A 109 -3.69 23.08 10.15
C VAL A 109 -3.79 23.47 8.68
N ASN A 110 -3.90 22.51 7.76
CA ASN A 110 -4.08 22.77 6.33
C ASN A 110 -4.73 21.56 5.64
N GLN A 111 -5.58 21.82 4.64
CA GLN A 111 -6.13 20.83 3.71
C GLN A 111 -5.59 21.15 2.32
N GLU A 112 -4.64 20.35 1.83
CA GLU A 112 -4.23 20.41 0.43
C GLU A 112 -5.14 19.45 -0.33
N CYS A 113 -6.17 20.02 -0.98
CA CYS A 113 -7.06 19.31 -1.89
C CYS A 113 -6.41 19.39 -3.28
N GLU A 114 -5.90 18.29 -3.81
CA GLU A 114 -5.53 18.22 -5.23
C GLU A 114 -6.84 18.24 -6.03
N GLN A 115 -7.32 19.45 -6.32
CA GLN A 115 -8.41 19.70 -7.26
C GLN A 115 -7.90 19.48 -8.70
N ASP A 116 -7.57 18.24 -9.04
CA ASP A 116 -7.47 17.79 -10.43
C ASP A 116 -8.10 16.39 -10.54
N CYS A 117 -9.36 16.32 -10.10
CA CYS A 117 -10.29 15.26 -10.49
C CYS A 117 -10.84 15.57 -11.89
N VAL A 118 -10.11 15.16 -12.93
CA VAL A 118 -10.68 14.77 -14.23
C VAL A 118 -10.20 13.37 -14.57
#